data_AF-A0A4Y2U0H0-F1
#
_entry.id   AF-A0A4Y2U0H0-F1
#
_cell.length_a   1.000
_cell.length_b   1.000
_cell.length_c   1.000
_cell.angle_alpha   90.00
_cell.angle_beta   90.00
_cell.angle_gamma   90.00
#
_symmetry.space_group_name_H-M   'P 1'
#
loop_
_entity.id
_entity.type
_entity.pdbx_description
1 polymer ?
#
loop_
_entity_poly.entity_id
_entity_poly.type
_entity_poly.pdbx_seq_one_letter_code
_entity_poly.pdbx_strand_id
1 'polypeptide(L)'
;MNYRKRINSTYQRSIDTTPFELLFGTKMNTGGLDKLKEMVEAEFQDNFKAQREELRKHAKQQIFKIQEENRKTYNLRRRESKPYRVGDLVAIKRTQFGPHLKLKPKYFGPYSIT
;
A
#
# COMPACT_ATOMS: atom_id res chain seq x y z
N MET A 1 35.84 6.08 16.41
CA MET A 1 34.45 5.81 16.86
C MET A 1 34.39 5.96 18.38
N ASN A 2 33.44 6.73 18.92
CA ASN A 2 33.37 7.15 20.32
C ASN A 2 32.48 6.23 21.21
N TYR A 3 32.96 5.06 21.65
CA TYR A 3 32.13 4.09 22.41
C TYR A 3 31.72 4.55 23.84
N ARG A 4 32.65 5.15 24.61
CA ARG A 4 32.33 5.72 25.94
C ARG A 4 31.30 6.85 25.85
N LYS A 5 31.34 7.61 24.76
CA LYS A 5 30.31 8.61 24.47
C LYS A 5 28.96 7.91 24.23
N ARG A 6 28.91 6.89 23.35
CA ARG A 6 27.71 6.11 23.04
C ARG A 6 26.95 5.60 24.25
N ILE A 7 27.62 4.93 25.18
CA ILE A 7 26.98 4.40 26.40
C ILE A 7 26.45 5.54 27.28
N ASN A 8 27.26 6.59 27.46
CA ASN A 8 26.92 7.72 28.31
C ASN A 8 25.84 8.63 27.71
N SER A 9 25.62 8.59 26.39
CA SER A 9 24.53 9.28 25.67
C SER A 9 23.33 8.40 25.32
N THR A 10 23.36 7.10 25.63
CA THR A 10 22.23 6.20 25.36
C THR A 10 21.23 6.27 26.51
N TYR A 11 19.95 6.32 26.16
CA TYR A 11 18.85 6.38 27.12
C TYR A 11 18.70 5.04 27.85
N GLN A 12 18.60 5.08 29.18
CA GLN A 12 18.45 3.91 30.01
C GLN A 12 17.14 3.94 30.81
N ARG A 13 16.23 3.01 30.49
CA ARG A 13 14.85 2.97 30.98
C ARG A 13 14.73 2.87 32.51
N SER A 14 15.68 2.23 33.19
CA SER A 14 15.63 2.05 34.66
C SER A 14 15.89 3.33 35.45
N ILE A 15 16.62 4.28 34.87
CA ILE A 15 16.91 5.60 35.47
C ILE A 15 16.14 6.72 34.77
N ASP A 16 15.32 6.36 33.77
CA ASP A 16 14.53 7.26 32.91
C ASP A 16 15.32 8.45 32.29
N THR A 17 16.63 8.31 32.16
CA THR A 17 17.52 9.32 31.59
C THR A 17 18.84 8.70 31.09
N THR A 18 19.78 9.52 30.62
CA THR A 18 21.14 9.06 30.28
C THR A 18 22.07 9.20 31.49
N PRO A 19 23.05 8.29 31.68
CA PRO A 19 24.00 8.39 32.78
C PRO A 19 24.81 9.70 32.79
N PHE A 20 25.07 10.30 31.61
CA PHE A 20 25.75 11.60 31.53
C PHE A 20 24.87 12.76 32.01
N GLU A 21 23.60 12.79 31.60
CA GLU A 21 22.63 13.80 32.06
C GLU A 21 22.40 13.70 33.58
N LEU A 22 22.44 12.49 34.14
CA LEU A 22 22.28 12.28 35.57
C LEU A 22 23.46 12.82 36.39
N LEU A 23 24.69 12.72 35.89
CA LEU A 23 25.91 13.17 36.57
C LEU A 23 26.20 14.66 36.40
N PHE A 24 25.92 15.21 35.21
CA PHE A 24 26.30 16.58 34.84
C PHE A 24 25.11 17.51 34.62
N GLY A 25 23.87 17.01 34.78
CA GLY A 25 22.64 17.80 34.66
C GLY A 25 22.35 18.33 33.25
N THR A 26 23.14 17.95 32.25
CA THR A 26 23.10 18.52 30.89
C THR A 26 23.33 17.44 29.83
N LYS A 27 22.78 17.65 28.62
CA LYS A 27 22.85 16.67 27.52
C LYS A 27 24.26 16.61 26.93
N MET A 28 24.75 15.39 26.66
CA MET A 28 26.09 15.19 26.11
C MET A 28 26.16 15.56 24.62
N ASN A 29 27.08 16.45 24.23
CA ASN A 29 27.26 16.85 22.82
C ASN A 29 28.04 15.77 22.03
N THR A 30 27.32 14.89 21.34
CA THR A 30 27.86 13.84 20.47
C THR A 30 27.90 14.31 19.02
N GLY A 31 28.95 15.06 18.65
CA GLY A 31 29.17 15.59 17.29
C GLY A 31 29.41 14.54 16.18
N GLY A 32 28.63 13.47 16.12
CA GLY A 32 28.77 12.36 15.20
C GLY A 32 28.06 11.14 15.77
N LEU A 33 26.89 10.86 15.22
CA LEU A 33 25.95 9.82 15.61
C LEU A 33 26.57 8.42 15.73
N ASP A 34 25.95 7.67 16.63
CA ASP A 34 26.44 6.42 17.15
C ASP A 34 26.32 5.26 16.16
N LYS A 35 27.34 5.06 15.32
CA LYS A 35 27.43 3.98 14.33
C LYS A 35 26.98 2.56 14.76
N LEU A 36 27.05 2.17 16.05
CA LEU A 36 26.48 0.89 16.56
C LEU A 36 24.98 1.01 16.87
N LYS A 37 24.54 2.16 17.35
CA LYS A 37 23.12 2.47 17.52
C LYS A 37 22.45 2.51 16.14
N GLU A 38 23.11 3.09 15.15
CA GLU A 38 22.69 3.04 13.74
C GLU A 38 22.65 1.61 13.19
N MET A 39 23.64 0.75 13.49
CA MET A 39 23.63 -0.65 13.04
C MET A 39 22.49 -1.46 13.68
N VAL A 40 22.26 -1.31 14.98
CA VAL A 40 21.17 -2.00 15.69
C VAL A 40 19.80 -1.47 15.23
N GLU A 41 19.67 -0.17 14.99
CA GLU A 41 18.46 0.42 14.42
C GLU A 41 18.24 -0.05 12.97
N ALA A 42 19.30 -0.20 12.18
CA ALA A 42 19.21 -0.73 10.82
C ALA A 42 18.77 -2.20 10.80
N GLU A 43 19.35 -3.07 11.63
CA GLU A 43 18.93 -4.46 11.77
C GLU A 43 17.48 -4.58 12.23
N PHE A 44 17.06 -3.75 13.20
CA PHE A 44 15.69 -3.72 13.65
C PHE A 44 14.73 -3.26 12.54
N GLN A 45 15.12 -2.25 11.76
CA GLN A 45 14.35 -1.79 10.60
C GLN A 45 14.26 -2.86 9.52
N ASP A 46 15.32 -3.61 9.26
CA ASP A 46 15.33 -4.65 8.23
C ASP A 46 14.51 -5.87 8.64
N ASN A 47 14.59 -6.29 9.90
CA ASN A 47 13.70 -7.31 10.45
C ASN A 47 12.23 -6.86 10.41
N PHE A 48 11.96 -5.60 10.75
CA PHE A 48 10.61 -5.04 10.69
C PHE A 48 10.07 -4.98 9.25
N LYS A 49 10.91 -4.60 8.28
CA LYS A 49 10.56 -4.63 6.85
C LYS A 49 10.29 -6.06 6.39
N ALA A 50 11.11 -7.04 6.77
CA ALA A 50 10.94 -8.44 6.40
C ALA A 50 9.61 -9.00 6.91
N GLN A 51 9.29 -8.80 8.20
CA GLN A 51 8.01 -9.19 8.79
C GLN A 51 6.83 -8.52 8.08
N ARG A 52 6.95 -7.24 7.75
CA ARG A 52 5.91 -6.50 7.02
C ARG A 52 5.75 -6.98 5.58
N GLU A 53 6.83 -7.37 4.94
CA GLU A 53 6.81 -7.94 3.58
C GLU A 53 6.12 -9.31 3.59
N GLU A 54 6.39 -10.14 4.58
CA GLU A 54 5.73 -11.42 4.76
C GLU A 54 4.21 -11.24 4.99
N LEU A 55 3.82 -10.32 5.86
CA LEU A 55 2.41 -9.98 6.08
C LEU A 55 1.74 -9.48 4.79
N ARG A 56 2.43 -8.67 3.99
CA ARG A 56 1.94 -8.20 2.68
C ARG A 56 1.80 -9.33 1.67
N LYS A 57 2.75 -10.27 1.62
CA LYS A 57 2.70 -11.45 0.75
C LYS A 57 1.49 -12.30 1.09
N HIS A 58 1.28 -12.58 2.38
CA HIS A 58 0.11 -13.31 2.86
C HIS A 58 -1.21 -12.59 2.51
N ALA A 59 -1.31 -11.29 2.79
CA ALA A 59 -2.50 -10.51 2.45
C ALA A 59 -2.79 -10.52 0.94
N LYS A 60 -1.75 -10.40 0.10
CA LYS A 60 -1.87 -10.48 -1.36
C LYS A 60 -2.42 -11.82 -1.83
N GLN A 61 -1.95 -12.93 -1.26
CA GLN A 61 -2.45 -14.27 -1.56
C GLN A 61 -3.93 -14.42 -1.19
N GLN A 62 -4.33 -13.93 -0.02
CA GLN A 62 -5.73 -13.98 0.43
C GLN A 62 -6.66 -13.15 -0.46
N ILE A 63 -6.23 -11.94 -0.84
CA ILE A 63 -6.99 -11.09 -1.77
C ILE A 63 -7.14 -11.80 -3.12
N PHE A 64 -6.06 -12.40 -3.63
CA PHE A 64 -6.12 -13.13 -4.90
C PHE A 64 -7.11 -14.29 -4.85
N LYS A 65 -7.10 -15.08 -3.77
CA LYS A 65 -8.04 -16.18 -3.57
C LYS A 65 -9.51 -15.68 -3.58
N ILE A 66 -9.80 -14.62 -2.84
CA ILE A 66 -11.15 -14.03 -2.81
C ILE A 66 -11.55 -13.49 -4.19
N GLN A 67 -10.63 -12.83 -4.90
CA GLN A 67 -10.90 -12.35 -6.26
C GLN A 67 -11.23 -13.49 -7.23
N GLU A 68 -10.51 -14.62 -7.13
CA GLU A 68 -10.80 -15.79 -7.93
C GLU A 68 -12.17 -16.40 -7.62
N GLU A 69 -12.52 -16.55 -6.34
CA GLU A 69 -13.82 -17.05 -5.89
C GLU A 69 -14.96 -16.14 -6.35
N ASN A 70 -14.80 -14.82 -6.19
CA ASN A 70 -15.75 -13.82 -6.67
C ASN A 70 -15.90 -13.89 -8.19
N ARG A 71 -14.80 -14.03 -8.93
CA ARG A 71 -14.81 -14.18 -10.39
C ARG A 71 -15.56 -15.43 -10.82
N LYS A 72 -15.30 -16.58 -10.19
CA LYS A 72 -16.00 -17.85 -10.47
C LYS A 72 -17.50 -17.72 -10.19
N THR A 73 -17.87 -17.18 -9.03
CA THR A 73 -19.26 -17.00 -8.61
C THR A 73 -20.03 -16.05 -9.55
N TYR A 74 -19.41 -14.93 -9.92
CA TYR A 74 -20.00 -13.99 -10.87
C TYR A 74 -20.17 -14.62 -12.25
N ASN A 75 -19.12 -15.25 -12.78
CA ASN A 75 -19.13 -15.87 -14.10
C ASN A 75 -20.16 -17.00 -14.20
N LEU A 76 -20.40 -17.77 -13.13
CA LEU A 76 -21.41 -18.84 -13.10
C LEU A 76 -22.81 -18.33 -13.45
N ARG A 77 -23.16 -17.11 -13.04
CA ARG A 77 -24.48 -16.50 -13.28
C ARG A 77 -24.47 -15.48 -14.40
N ARG A 78 -23.31 -15.18 -14.97
CA ARG A 78 -23.14 -14.16 -15.99
C ARG A 78 -23.54 -14.72 -17.35
N ARG A 79 -24.43 -14.02 -18.05
CA ARG A 79 -24.71 -14.29 -19.47
C ARG A 79 -23.50 -13.91 -20.32
N GLU A 80 -23.09 -14.78 -21.23
CA GLU A 80 -22.02 -14.50 -22.18
C GLU A 80 -22.31 -13.24 -23.01
N SER A 81 -21.26 -12.47 -23.29
CA SER A 81 -21.36 -11.30 -24.16
C SER A 81 -21.62 -11.75 -25.59
N LYS A 82 -22.53 -11.07 -26.29
CA LYS A 82 -22.73 -11.31 -27.72
C LYS A 82 -21.44 -10.91 -28.46
N PRO A 83 -20.78 -11.83 -29.19
CA PRO A 83 -19.66 -11.45 -30.04
C PRO A 83 -20.20 -10.63 -31.22
N TYR A 84 -19.42 -9.66 -31.66
CA TYR A 84 -19.73 -8.84 -32.82
C TYR A 84 -18.80 -9.16 -33.99
N ARG A 85 -19.30 -8.99 -35.21
CA ARG A 85 -18.57 -9.18 -36.46
C ARG A 85 -18.49 -7.85 -37.22
N VAL A 86 -17.48 -7.73 -38.07
CA VAL A 86 -17.36 -6.60 -39.01
C VAL A 86 -18.60 -6.59 -39.90
N GLY A 87 -19.22 -5.41 -40.03
CA GLY A 87 -20.49 -5.21 -40.73
C GLY A 87 -21.75 -5.29 -39.85
N ASP A 88 -21.66 -5.73 -38.59
CA ASP A 88 -22.79 -5.71 -37.67
C ASP A 88 -23.21 -4.26 -37.36
N LEU A 89 -24.53 -4.00 -37.38
CA LEU A 89 -25.10 -2.73 -36.93
C LEU A 89 -25.35 -2.75 -35.43
N VAL A 90 -24.66 -1.88 -34.69
CA VAL A 90 -24.74 -1.80 -33.23
C VAL A 90 -25.10 -0.40 -32.77
N ALA A 91 -25.82 -0.32 -31.66
CA ALA A 91 -26.17 0.95 -31.03
C ALA A 91 -25.41 1.11 -29.72
N ILE A 92 -24.76 2.26 -29.53
CA ILE A 92 -23.95 2.51 -28.33
C ILE A 92 -24.84 3.17 -27.27
N LYS A 93 -24.91 2.57 -26.08
CA LYS A 93 -25.68 3.14 -24.97
C LYS A 93 -25.01 4.42 -24.48
N ARG A 94 -25.79 5.49 -24.29
CA ARG A 94 -25.28 6.72 -23.69
C ARG A 94 -24.91 6.47 -22.23
N THR A 95 -23.65 6.72 -21.88
CA THR A 95 -23.09 6.58 -20.52
C THR A 95 -22.94 7.90 -19.77
N GLN A 96 -22.96 9.04 -20.48
CA GLN A 96 -22.90 10.36 -19.86
C GLN A 96 -24.24 10.70 -19.20
N PHE A 97 -24.18 11.02 -17.92
CA PHE A 97 -25.31 11.49 -17.11
C PHE A 97 -25.28 13.02 -17.01
N GLY A 98 -26.45 13.65 -17.06
CA GLY A 98 -26.59 15.10 -17.07
C GLY A 98 -28.06 15.55 -17.01
N PRO A 99 -28.31 16.84 -16.74
CA PRO A 99 -29.65 17.40 -16.70
C PRO A 99 -30.34 17.35 -18.08
N HIS A 100 -31.67 17.32 -18.11
CA HIS A 100 -32.50 17.30 -19.34
C HIS A 100 -32.34 16.06 -20.26
N LEU A 101 -31.84 14.96 -19.73
CA LEU A 101 -31.58 13.73 -20.49
C LEU A 101 -32.75 12.72 -20.53
N LYS A 102 -33.86 12.98 -19.82
CA LYS A 102 -35.01 12.06 -19.72
C LYS A 102 -35.73 11.81 -21.06
N LEU A 103 -35.84 12.84 -21.91
CA LEU A 103 -36.53 12.78 -23.20
C LEU A 103 -35.59 12.44 -24.38
N LYS A 104 -34.27 12.47 -24.17
CA LYS A 104 -33.31 12.18 -25.24
C LYS A 104 -33.15 10.67 -25.45
N PRO A 105 -32.87 10.21 -26.69
CA PRO A 105 -32.64 8.80 -26.99
C PRO A 105 -31.58 8.17 -26.08
N LYS A 106 -31.82 6.93 -25.64
CA LYS A 106 -30.90 6.19 -24.73
C LYS A 106 -29.67 5.63 -25.45
N TYR A 107 -29.75 5.47 -26.77
CA TYR A 107 -28.70 4.89 -27.60
C TYR A 107 -28.35 5.86 -28.74
N PHE A 108 -27.08 5.86 -29.13
CA PHE A 108 -26.57 6.58 -30.28
C PHE A 108 -26.49 5.63 -31.47
N GLY A 109 -27.16 6.01 -32.57
CA GLY A 109 -27.02 5.49 -33.93
C GLY A 109 -27.13 3.96 -34.11
N PRO A 110 -27.33 3.49 -35.33
CA PRO A 110 -26.73 2.25 -35.77
C PRO A 110 -25.35 2.58 -36.34
N TYR A 111 -24.30 2.09 -35.70
CA TYR A 111 -22.94 2.13 -36.20
C TYR A 111 -22.59 0.77 -36.78
N SER A 112 -21.92 0.74 -37.93
CA SER A 112 -21.32 -0.48 -38.44
C SER A 112 -19.99 -0.72 -37.74
N ILE A 113 -19.75 -1.95 -37.29
CA ILE A 113 -18.43 -2.35 -36.81
C ILE A 113 -17.48 -2.48 -38.01
N THR A 114 -16.39 -1.71 -38.00
CA THR A 114 -15.33 -1.72 -39.03
C THR A 114 -14.13 -2.53 -38.57
#